data_AF-A0A1T4JBR7-F1
#
_entry.id   AF-A0A1T4JBR7-F1
#
_cell.length_a   1.000
_cell.length_b   1.000
_cell.length_c   1.000
_cell.angle_alpha   90.00
_cell.angle_beta   90.00
_cell.angle_gamma   90.00
#
_symmetry.space_group_name_H-M   'P 1'
#
loop_
_entity.id
_entity.type
_entity.pdbx_description
1 polymer ?
#
loop_
_entity_poly.entity_id
_entity_poly.type
_entity_poly.pdbx_seq_one_letter_code
_entity_poly.pdbx_strand_id
1 'polypeptide(L)' 'MEEKLKPLIGQKEIAEEVFGHSVNWFKDHLRFSKKFMQNVPNKTPNAYRPTYLRSDAERFKKLNDWY' A
#
# COMPACT_ATOMS: atom_id res chain seq x y z
N MET A 1 -11.26 -12.87 18.66
CA MET A 1 -9.95 -12.21 18.82
C MET A 1 -9.88 -11.09 17.82
N GLU A 2 -9.80 -9.85 18.28
CA GLU A 2 -9.62 -8.69 17.39
C GLU A 2 -8.14 -8.67 17.00
N GLU A 3 -7.82 -9.16 15.80
CA GLU A 3 -6.47 -9.13 15.25
C GLU A 3 -6.09 -7.65 15.07
N LYS A 4 -5.28 -7.11 15.98
CA LYS A 4 -4.77 -5.73 15.87
C LYS A 4 -3.95 -5.64 14.59
N LEU A 5 -4.57 -5.10 13.54
CA LEU A 5 -3.94 -4.91 12.24
C LEU A 5 -2.63 -4.15 12.40
N LYS A 6 -1.58 -4.64 11.74
CA LYS A 6 -0.27 -4.00 11.77
C LYS A 6 -0.38 -2.59 11.17
N PRO A 7 0.10 -1.54 11.88
CA PRO A 7 0.00 -0.17 11.39
C PRO A 7 0.89 0.08 10.16
N LEU A 8 2.01 -0.64 10.07
CA LEU A 8 2.90 -0.66 8.92
C LEU A 8 2.76 -1.98 8.17
N ILE A 9 2.63 -1.89 6.86
CA ILE A 9 2.47 -3.02 5.95
C ILE A 9 3.54 -3.01 4.86
N GLY A 10 3.99 -4.19 4.46
CA GLY A 10 4.97 -4.35 3.38
C GLY A 10 4.30 -4.41 2.01
N GLN A 11 5.12 -4.69 0.99
CA GLN A 11 4.65 -4.83 -0.40
C GLN A 11 3.64 -5.96 -0.59
N LYS A 12 3.76 -7.04 0.20
CA LYS A 12 2.84 -8.17 0.10
C LYS A 12 1.48 -7.81 0.66
N GLU A 13 1.47 -7.33 1.90
CA GLU A 13 0.24 -6.99 2.61
C GLU A 13 -0.51 -5.85 1.92
N ILE A 14 0.18 -4.81 1.42
CA ILE A 14 -0.50 -3.73 0.70
C ILE A 14 -1.12 -4.21 -0.62
N ALA A 15 -0.44 -5.07 -1.36
CA ALA A 15 -0.95 -5.58 -2.62
C ALA A 15 -2.17 -6.50 -2.39
N GLU A 16 -2.02 -7.49 -1.51
CA GLU A 16 -3.01 -8.55 -1.31
C GLU A 16 -4.18 -8.09 -0.43
N GLU A 17 -3.91 -7.43 0.70
CA GLU A 17 -4.94 -7.11 1.70
C GLU A 17 -5.64 -5.78 1.42
N VAL A 18 -4.92 -4.78 0.89
CA VAL A 18 -5.52 -3.47 0.58
C VAL A 18 -6.08 -3.49 -0.83
N PHE A 19 -5.25 -3.77 -1.84
CA PHE A 19 -5.65 -3.63 -3.24
C PHE A 19 -6.20 -4.91 -3.88
N GLY A 20 -6.15 -6.07 -3.22
CA GLY A 20 -6.68 -7.32 -3.78
C GLY A 20 -5.93 -7.82 -5.02
N HIS A 21 -4.65 -7.48 -5.16
CA HIS A 21 -3.81 -7.79 -6.32
C HIS A 21 -2.51 -8.48 -5.93
N SER A 22 -1.82 -9.06 -6.92
CA SER A 22 -0.51 -9.67 -6.71
C SER A 22 0.57 -8.61 -6.45
N VAL A 23 1.64 -9.00 -5.77
CA VAL A 23 2.81 -8.13 -5.52
C VAL A 23 3.44 -7.63 -6.82
N ASN A 24 3.44 -8.44 -7.88
CA ASN A 24 3.97 -8.03 -9.19
C ASN A 24 3.10 -6.94 -9.81
N TRP A 25 1.77 -7.12 -9.81
CA TRP A 25 0.86 -6.09 -10.28
C TRP A 25 1.08 -4.77 -9.53
N PHE A 26 1.21 -4.83 -8.20
CA PHE A 26 1.47 -3.65 -7.37
C PHE A 26 2.76 -2.94 -7.78
N LYS A 27 3.86 -3.67 -8.01
CA LYS A 27 5.15 -3.11 -8.44
C LYS A 27 5.07 -2.45 -9.81
N ASP A 28 4.39 -3.11 -10.75
CA ASP A 28 4.39 -2.71 -12.16
C ASP A 28 3.40 -1.57 -12.44
N HIS A 29 2.30 -1.48 -11.69
CA HIS A 29 1.20 -0.56 -12.01
C HIS A 29 0.98 0.54 -10.97
N LEU A 30 1.28 0.30 -9.69
CA LEU A 30 0.84 1.21 -8.62
C LEU A 30 1.99 1.83 -7.82
N ARG A 31 2.97 1.03 -7.39
CA ARG A 31 4.05 1.40 -6.45
C ARG A 31 4.77 2.68 -6.83
N PHE A 32 5.10 2.82 -8.12
CA PHE A 32 5.85 3.96 -8.65
C PHE A 32 4.95 5.00 -9.33
N SER A 33 3.63 4.83 -9.27
CA SER A 33 2.73 5.86 -9.79
C SER A 33 2.83 7.12 -8.93
N LYS A 34 2.91 8.28 -9.58
CA LYS A 34 3.02 9.58 -8.90
C LYS A 34 1.88 9.80 -7.92
N LYS A 35 0.65 9.44 -8.30
CA LYS A 35 -0.55 9.58 -7.47
C LYS A 35 -0.45 8.77 -6.18
N PHE A 36 0.00 7.52 -6.28
CA PHE A 36 0.17 6.64 -5.12
C PHE A 36 1.27 7.17 -4.20
N MET A 37 2.47 7.46 -4.73
CA MET A 37 3.60 7.93 -3.91
C MET A 37 3.32 9.24 -3.16
N GLN A 38 2.50 10.13 -3.73
CA GLN A 38 2.09 11.38 -3.09
C GLN A 38 1.11 11.16 -1.92
N ASN A 39 0.26 10.14 -1.99
CA ASN A 39 -0.79 9.89 -0.99
C ASN A 39 -0.41 8.81 0.03
N VAL A 40 0.48 7.90 -0.36
CA VAL A 40 0.94 6.73 0.41
C VAL A 40 2.48 6.74 0.43
N PRO A 41 3.10 7.65 1.21
CA PRO A 41 4.55 7.79 1.23
C PRO A 41 5.22 6.56 1.84
N ASN A 42 6.28 6.08 1.20
CA ASN A 42 7.14 5.02 1.72
C ASN A 42 7.76 5.46 3.06
N LYS A 43 7.55 4.67 4.11
CA LYS A 43 8.05 4.94 5.47
C LYS A 43 9.46 4.39 5.72
N THR A 44 9.97 3.54 4.83
CA THR A 44 11.36 3.07 4.83
C THR A 44 12.07 3.52 3.55
N PRO A 45 12.44 4.81 3.45
CA PRO A 45 13.24 5.29 2.33
C PRO A 45 14.56 4.52 2.24
N ASN A 46 14.99 4.19 1.03
CA ASN A 46 16.21 3.42 0.72
C ASN A 46 16.22 1.95 1.18
N ALA A 47 15.12 1.41 1.69
CA ALA A 47 15.02 -0.02 2.01
C ALA A 47 14.68 -0.86 0.77
N TYR A 48 15.32 -2.03 0.64
CA TYR A 48 14.96 -3.05 -0.36
C TYR A 48 13.48 -3.49 -0.25
N ARG A 49 12.93 -3.41 0.96
CA ARG A 49 11.52 -3.70 1.27
C ARG A 49 10.85 -2.43 1.82
N PRO A 50 10.24 -1.60 0.95
CA PRO A 50 9.45 -0.46 1.39
C PRO A 50 8.27 -0.90 2.27
N THR A 51 7.92 -0.06 3.23
CA THR A 51 6.74 -0.20 4.07
C THR A 51 5.85 1.04 3.97
N TYR A 52 4.57 0.85 4.20
CA TYR A 52 3.54 1.86 4.06
C TYR A 52 2.66 1.86 5.30
N LEU A 53 2.07 3.02 5.64
CA LEU A 53 1.00 3.05 6.62
C LEU A 53 -0.24 2.40 6.02
N ARG A 54 -0.81 1.43 6.73
CA ARG A 54 -2.06 0.77 6.30
C ARG A 54 -3.18 1.79 6.11
N SER A 55 -3.32 2.74 7.05
CA SER A 55 -4.33 3.79 6.99
C SER A 55 -4.21 4.69 5.76
N ASP A 56 -3.00 5.06 5.34
CA ASP A 56 -2.77 5.85 4.13
C ASP A 56 -3.16 5.04 2.88
N ALA A 57 -2.78 3.75 2.83
CA ALA A 57 -3.12 2.86 1.72
C ALA A 57 -4.63 2.61 1.60
N GLU A 58 -5.31 2.35 2.71
CA GLU A 58 -6.77 2.18 2.75
C GLU A 58 -7.51 3.47 2.40
N ARG A 59 -7.04 4.62 2.89
CA ARG A 59 -7.59 5.93 2.51
C ARG A 59 -7.41 6.15 1.01
N PHE A 60 -6.23 5.88 0.47
CA PHE A 60 -5.97 5.99 -0.96
C PHE A 60 -6.91 5.09 -1.76
N LYS A 61 -7.05 3.81 -1.39
CA LYS A 61 -8.01 2.91 -2.04
C LYS A 61 -9.41 3.52 -2.03
N LYS A 62 -9.95 3.86 -0.85
CA LYS A 62 -11.30 4.44 -0.72
C LYS A 62 -11.52 5.69 -1.58
N LEU A 63 -10.51 6.53 -1.78
CA LEU A 63 -10.60 7.73 -2.62
C LEU A 63 -10.46 7.47 -4.12
N ASN A 64 -9.92 6.31 -4.51
CA ASN A 64 -9.68 5.93 -5.91
C ASN A 64 -10.61 4.80 -6.40
N ASP A 65 -11.29 4.10 -5.49
CA ASP A 65 -12.29 3.05 -5.76
C ASP A 65 -13.69 3.62 -6.08
N TRP A 66 -13.84 4.95 -6.21
CA TRP A 66 -15.10 5.54 -6.64
C TRP A 66 -15.25 5.33 -8.16
N TYR A 67 -15.87 4.21 -8.51
CA TYR A 67 -16.43 3.85 -9.81
C TYR A 67 -17.92 3.55 -9.64
#